data_AF-M0M2T7-F1
#
_entry.id   AF-M0M2T7-F1
#
_cell.length_a   1.000
_cell.length_b   1.000
_cell.length_c   1.000
_cell.angle_alpha   90.00
_cell.angle_beta   90.00
_cell.angle_gamma   90.00
#
_symmetry.space_group_name_H-M   'P 1'
#
loop_
_entity.id
_entity.type
_entity.pdbx_description
1 polymer ?
#
loop_
_entity_poly.entity_id
_entity_poly.type
_entity_poly.pdbx_seq_one_letter_code
_entity_poly.pdbx_strand_id
1 'polypeptide(L)' 'MPVPGYDPEDLDAQLEAAAGEDELRARMTDEEFRRYENGEHLIDLLDENEIDELLDDS' A
#
# COMPACT_ATOMS: atom_id res chain seq x y z
N MET A 1 -12.20 -16.33 1.26
CA MET A 1 -13.41 -15.50 1.39
C MET A 1 -12.93 -14.06 1.46
N PRO A 2 -13.40 -13.13 0.61
CA PRO A 2 -13.07 -11.73 0.78
C PRO A 2 -13.59 -11.27 2.14
N VAL A 3 -12.74 -10.59 2.91
CA VAL A 3 -13.15 -9.99 4.19
C VAL A 3 -14.19 -8.92 3.85
N PRO A 4 -15.44 -9.02 4.37
CA PRO A 4 -16.47 -8.05 4.04
C PRO A 4 -16.14 -6.74 4.75
N GLY A 5 -15.56 -5.77 4.03
CA GLY A 5 -15.34 -4.43 4.57
C GLY A 5 -14.18 -3.63 3.97
N TYR A 6 -13.24 -4.27 3.28
CA TYR A 6 -12.13 -3.56 2.62
C TYR A 6 -12.10 -3.96 1.15
N ASP A 7 -12.58 -3.07 0.28
CA ASP A 7 -12.27 -3.18 -1.14
C ASP A 7 -10.78 -2.83 -1.31
N PRO A 8 -10.03 -3.58 -2.15
CA PRO A 8 -8.60 -3.36 -2.34
C PRO A 8 -8.29 -1.93 -2.81
N GLU A 9 -9.20 -1.31 -3.56
CA GLU A 9 -9.09 0.09 -3.99
C GLU A 9 -9.17 1.09 -2.82
N ASP A 10 -10.02 0.82 -1.82
CA ASP A 10 -10.14 1.69 -0.64
C ASP A 10 -8.94 1.53 0.31
N LEU A 11 -8.35 0.34 0.36
CA LEU A 11 -7.17 0.06 1.17
C LEU A 11 -5.91 0.73 0.57
N ASP A 12 -5.74 0.64 -0.75
CA ASP A 12 -4.69 1.35 -1.47
C ASP A 12 -4.73 2.86 -1.21
N ALA A 13 -5.91 3.47 -1.35
CA ALA A 13 -6.08 4.90 -1.12
C ALA A 13 -5.74 5.30 0.33
N GLN A 14 -6.03 4.43 1.31
CA GLN A 14 -5.67 4.66 2.71
C GLN A 14 -4.16 4.53 2.94
N LEU A 15 -3.52 3.50 2.37
CA LEU A 15 -2.07 3.31 2.46
C LEU A 15 -1.31 4.48 1.82
N GLU A 16 -1.77 4.94 0.66
CA GLU A 16 -1.20 6.11 -0.03
C GLU A 16 -1.38 7.39 0.79
N ALA A 17 -2.55 7.58 1.42
CA ALA A 17 -2.81 8.72 2.28
C ALA A 17 -2.03 8.69 3.61
N ALA A 18 -1.77 7.51 4.16
CA ALA A 18 -1.05 7.33 5.42
C ALA A 18 0.46 7.45 5.24
N ALA A 19 1.03 6.77 4.24
CA ALA A 19 2.45 6.78 3.95
C ALA A 19 2.87 8.07 3.22
N GLY A 20 2.15 8.45 2.17
CA GLY A 20 2.62 9.42 1.18
C GLY A 20 3.72 8.87 0.26
N GLU A 21 3.98 9.58 -0.84
CA GLU A 21 4.86 9.11 -1.92
C GLU A 21 6.31 8.85 -1.47
N ASP A 22 6.89 9.74 -0.66
CA ASP A 22 8.28 9.61 -0.17
C ASP A 22 8.48 8.37 0.72
N GLU A 23 7.47 8.06 1.53
CA GLU A 23 7.51 6.97 2.48
C GLU A 23 7.25 5.62 1.79
N LEU A 24 6.30 5.57 0.83
CA LEU A 24 6.12 4.43 -0.07
C LEU A 24 7.42 4.14 -0.83
N ARG A 25 8.08 5.19 -1.32
CA ARG A 25 9.35 5.07 -2.03
C ARG A 25 10.48 4.53 -1.14
N ALA A 26 10.44 4.79 0.16
CA ALA A 26 11.43 4.28 1.11
C ALA A 26 11.18 2.81 1.50
N ARG A 27 9.91 2.37 1.51
CA ARG A 27 9.52 0.99 1.81
C ARG A 27 9.65 0.06 0.60
N MET A 28 9.40 0.57 -0.61
CA MET A 28 9.40 -0.21 -1.85
C MET A 28 10.72 -0.15 -2.60
N THR A 29 11.03 -1.20 -3.36
CA THR A 29 12.15 -1.18 -4.31
C THR A 29 11.84 -0.35 -5.56
N ASP A 30 12.88 -0.05 -6.34
CA ASP A 30 12.78 0.58 -7.67
C ASP A 30 11.77 -0.10 -8.61
N GLU A 31 11.69 -1.43 -8.53
CA GLU A 31 10.82 -2.22 -9.39
C GLU A 31 9.36 -2.17 -8.92
N GLU A 32 9.13 -2.29 -7.62
CA GLU A 32 7.80 -2.24 -7.01
C GLU A 32 7.18 -0.85 -7.14
N PHE A 33 7.96 0.20 -6.93
CA PHE A 33 7.49 1.57 -7.12
C PHE A 33 7.07 1.83 -8.58
N ARG A 34 7.81 1.28 -9.55
CA ARG A 34 7.38 1.34 -10.96
C ARG A 34 6.08 0.60 -11.20
N ARG A 35 5.86 -0.55 -10.55
CA ARG A 35 4.60 -1.29 -10.67
C ARG A 35 3.43 -0.51 -10.08
N TYR A 36 3.64 0.11 -8.93
CA TYR A 36 2.71 1.05 -8.33
C TYR A 36 2.37 2.21 -9.29
N GLU A 37 3.36 2.84 -9.93
CA GLU A 37 3.13 3.88 -10.96
C GLU A 37 2.37 3.35 -12.20
N ASN A 38 2.42 2.04 -12.48
CA ASN A 38 1.65 1.40 -13.54
C ASN A 38 0.21 1.04 -13.12
N GLY A 39 -0.17 1.35 -11.87
CA GLY A 39 -1.50 1.08 -11.32
C GLY A 39 -1.65 -0.30 -10.67
N GLU A 40 -0.54 -0.92 -10.26
CA GLU A 40 -0.56 -2.13 -9.43
C GLU A 40 -0.83 -1.75 -7.96
N HIS A 41 -1.57 -2.59 -7.26
CA HIS A 41 -2.04 -2.26 -5.92
C HIS A 41 -0.93 -2.31 -4.88
N LEU A 42 -0.93 -1.36 -3.95
CA LEU A 42 0.01 -1.34 -2.81
C LEU A 42 -0.11 -2.61 -1.97
N ILE A 43 -1.31 -3.16 -1.83
CA ILE A 43 -1.53 -4.42 -1.09
C ILE A 43 -0.88 -5.66 -1.74
N ASP A 44 -0.57 -5.59 -3.03
CA ASP A 44 0.12 -6.64 -3.78
C ASP A 44 1.64 -6.42 -3.81
N LEU A 45 2.10 -5.21 -3.45
CA LEU A 45 3.50 -4.79 -3.50
C LEU A 45 4.12 -4.66 -2.11
N LEU A 46 3.33 -4.32 -1.09
CA LEU A 46 3.73 -4.23 0.30
C LEU A 46 3.39 -5.53 1.02
N ASP A 47 4.25 -5.91 1.97
CA ASP A 47 3.99 -7.05 2.83
C ASP A 47 2.94 -6.71 3.90
N GLU A 48 2.26 -7.74 4.41
CA GLU A 48 1.22 -7.63 5.44
C GLU A 48 1.71 -6.86 6.68
N ASN A 49 3.00 -6.95 7.02
CA ASN A 49 3.60 -6.22 8.13
C ASN A 49 3.74 -4.72 7.85
N GLU A 50 4.12 -4.35 6.63
CA GLU A 50 4.28 -2.95 6.22
C GLU A 50 2.92 -2.26 6.12
N ILE A 51 1.91 -2.99 5.64
CA ILE A 51 0.52 -2.55 5.60
C ILE A 51 0.00 -2.29 7.02
N ASP A 52 0.21 -3.23 7.95
CA ASP A 52 -0.17 -3.04 9.35
C ASP A 52 0.54 -1.82 9.97
N GLU A 53 1.85 -1.65 9.75
CA GLU A 53 2.58 -0.48 10.26
C GLU A 53 2.03 0.84 9.72
N LEU A 54 1.67 0.91 8.43
CA LEU A 54 1.11 2.13 7.82
C LEU A 54 -0.30 2.45 8.34
N LEU A 55 -1.08 1.44 8.68
CA LEU A 55 -2.44 1.61 9.20
C LEU A 55 -2.46 1.87 10.72
N ASP A 56 -1.50 1.34 11.49
CA ASP A 56 -1.44 1.50 12.94
C ASP A 56 -0.90 2.90 13.36
N ASP A 57 -0.15 3.59 12.47
CA ASP A 57 0.38 4.94 12.70
C ASP A 57 -0.63 6.08 12.34
N SER A 58 -1.92 5.75 12.12
CA SER A 58 -2.97 6.69 11.66
C SER A 58 -3.94 7.21 12.74
#